data_AF-A0A060HEA8-F1
#
_entry.id   AF-A0A060HEA8-F1
#
_cell.length_a   1.000
_cell.length_b   1.000
_cell.length_c   1.000
_cell.angle_alpha   90.00
_cell.angle_beta   90.00
_cell.angle_gamma   90.00
#
_symmetry.space_group_name_H-M   'P 1'
#
loop_
_entity.id
_entity.type
_entity.pdbx_description
1 polymer ?
#
loop_
_entity_poly.entity_id
_entity_poly.type
_entity_poly.pdbx_seq_one_letter_code
_entity_poly.pdbx_strand_id
1 'polypeptide(L)'
;MSEGEDKLQYTGKVYLYSSGMPEDLIAISKEKLVERGVSEGDIVVLLDPVGVPEGSIMATIWPHYLSVAKVKRVREGSIYAPQLFNIQF
;
A
#
# COMPACT_ATOMS: atom_id res chain seq x y z
N MET A 1 27.17 -0.88 8.78
CA MET A 1 25.91 -1.52 9.20
C MET A 1 24.82 -0.81 8.42
N SER A 2 24.17 -1.46 7.45
CA SER A 2 22.99 -0.86 6.83
C SER A 2 21.88 -0.91 7.86
N GLU A 3 21.39 0.27 8.27
CA GLU A 3 20.11 0.39 8.99
C GLU A 3 19.09 -0.38 8.16
N GLY A 4 18.57 -1.48 8.71
CA GLY A 4 17.52 -2.25 8.05
C GLY A 4 16.37 -1.29 7.78
N GLU A 5 15.92 -1.20 6.53
CA GLU A 5 14.80 -0.33 6.18
C GLU A 5 13.65 -0.57 7.17
N ASP A 6 13.18 0.49 7.81
CA ASP A 6 12.14 0.40 8.84
C ASP A 6 10.96 -0.41 8.32
N LYS A 7 10.63 -1.49 9.06
CA LYS A 7 9.45 -2.31 8.76
C LYS A 7 8.20 -1.44 8.86
N LEU A 8 7.32 -1.58 7.86
CA LEU A 8 6.04 -0.88 7.84
C LEU A 8 5.20 -1.29 9.05
N GLN A 9 4.85 -0.31 9.89
CA GLN A 9 3.95 -0.53 11.02
C GLN A 9 2.51 -0.48 10.52
N TYR A 10 1.79 -1.59 10.66
CA TYR A 10 0.38 -1.71 10.26
C TYR A 10 -0.39 -2.64 11.20
N THR A 11 -1.72 -2.55 11.17
CA THR A 11 -2.64 -3.44 11.89
C THR A 11 -3.74 -3.88 10.94
N GLY A 12 -4.07 -5.17 10.94
CA GLY A 12 -5.09 -5.70 10.04
C GLY A 12 -4.55 -5.89 8.63
N LYS A 13 -5.10 -5.15 7.65
CA LYS A 13 -4.81 -5.32 6.22
C LYS A 13 -4.05 -4.11 5.65
N VAL A 14 -3.27 -4.38 4.60
CA VAL A 14 -2.64 -3.38 3.74
C VAL A 14 -3.32 -3.43 2.37
N TYR A 15 -3.81 -2.29 1.90
CA TYR A 15 -4.59 -2.21 0.67
C TYR A 15 -3.74 -1.71 -0.48
N LEU A 16 -3.49 -2.55 -1.47
CA LEU A 16 -2.73 -2.22 -2.68
C LEU A 16 -3.68 -1.77 -3.78
N TYR A 17 -3.67 -0.48 -4.10
CA TYR A 17 -4.49 0.09 -5.17
C TYR A 17 -3.81 -0.06 -6.52
N SER A 18 -4.47 -0.76 -7.43
CA SER A 18 -3.88 -1.32 -8.66
C SER A 18 -4.61 -0.92 -9.95
N SER A 19 -5.59 0.00 -9.88
CA SER A 19 -6.41 0.36 -11.05
C SER A 19 -5.56 0.71 -12.27
N GLY A 20 -5.75 -0.06 -13.35
CA GLY A 20 -5.06 0.14 -14.63
C GLY A 20 -3.60 -0.33 -14.67
N MET A 21 -3.11 -1.05 -13.65
CA MET A 21 -1.74 -1.54 -13.59
C MET A 21 -1.61 -2.96 -14.14
N PRO A 22 -0.50 -3.29 -14.84
CA PRO A 22 -0.25 -4.64 -15.33
C PRO A 22 0.05 -5.61 -14.18
N GLU A 23 -0.26 -6.89 -14.38
CA GLU A 23 -0.11 -7.94 -13.36
C GLU A 23 1.32 -8.05 -12.82
N ASP A 24 2.33 -7.92 -13.69
CA ASP A 24 3.74 -7.94 -13.29
C ASP A 24 4.07 -6.83 -12.30
N LEU A 25 3.52 -5.63 -12.50
CA LEU A 25 3.73 -4.50 -11.60
C LEU A 25 3.02 -4.70 -10.26
N ILE A 26 1.86 -5.35 -10.27
CA ILE A 26 1.15 -5.74 -9.04
C ILE A 26 1.96 -6.78 -8.26
N ALA A 27 2.58 -7.75 -8.96
CA ALA A 27 3.42 -8.76 -8.34
C ALA A 27 4.66 -8.15 -7.67
N ILE A 28 5.42 -7.32 -8.41
CA ILE A 28 6.58 -6.58 -7.88
C ILE A 28 6.16 -5.73 -6.67
N SER A 29 5.00 -5.08 -6.74
CA SER A 29 4.47 -4.26 -5.65
C SER A 29 4.19 -5.08 -4.38
N LYS A 30 3.63 -6.28 -4.52
CA LYS A 30 3.42 -7.19 -3.38
C LYS A 30 4.75 -7.61 -2.75
N GLU A 31 5.75 -7.95 -3.58
CA GLU A 31 7.08 -8.34 -3.11
C GLU A 31 7.73 -7.22 -2.30
N LYS A 32 7.69 -5.97 -2.78
CA LYS A 32 8.19 -4.81 -2.04
C LYS A 32 7.49 -4.58 -0.70
N LEU A 33 6.17 -4.83 -0.62
CA LEU A 33 5.46 -4.74 0.66
C LEU A 33 5.90 -5.85 1.63
N VAL A 34 6.14 -7.07 1.12
CA VAL A 34 6.67 -8.19 1.91
C VAL A 34 8.09 -7.91 2.40
N GLU A 35 8.96 -7.33 1.57
CA GLU A 35 10.30 -6.87 1.97
C GLU A 35 10.23 -5.84 3.11
N ARG A 36 9.18 -5.01 3.15
CA ARG A 36 8.89 -4.07 4.24
C ARG A 36 8.18 -4.70 5.44
N GLY A 37 8.04 -6.02 5.48
CA GLY A 37 7.51 -6.78 6.60
C GLY A 37 5.99 -6.93 6.64
N VAL A 38 5.30 -6.67 5.52
CA VAL A 38 3.86 -6.97 5.39
C VAL A 38 3.69 -8.46 5.12
N SER A 39 2.81 -9.12 5.86
CA SER A 39 2.45 -10.51 5.57
C SER A 39 1.69 -10.61 4.25
N GLU A 40 2.03 -11.53 3.37
CA GLU A 40 1.37 -11.64 2.06
C GLU A 40 -0.15 -11.80 2.17
N GLY A 41 -0.62 -12.61 3.14
CA GLY A 41 -2.05 -12.80 3.42
C GLY A 41 -2.78 -11.57 3.97
N ASP A 42 -2.05 -10.50 4.31
CA ASP A 42 -2.62 -9.22 4.73
C ASP A 42 -2.73 -8.20 3.59
N ILE A 43 -2.17 -8.50 2.42
CA ILE A 43 -2.24 -7.64 1.25
C ILE A 43 -3.56 -7.87 0.52
N VAL A 44 -4.38 -6.83 0.42
CA VAL A 44 -5.63 -6.84 -0.33
C VAL A 44 -5.45 -5.96 -1.57
N VAL A 45 -5.51 -6.58 -2.75
CA VAL A 45 -5.42 -5.86 -4.03
C VAL A 45 -6.80 -5.30 -4.39
N LEU A 46 -6.86 -4.02 -4.72
CA LEU A 46 -8.10 -3.31 -5.04
C LEU A 46 -8.00 -2.61 -6.39
N LEU A 47 -9.15 -2.52 -7.08
CA LEU A 47 -9.34 -1.68 -8.27
C LEU A 47 -10.03 -0.35 -7.96
N ASP A 48 -10.70 -0.25 -6.81
CA ASP A 48 -11.39 0.94 -6.33
C ASP A 48 -11.13 1.08 -4.81
N PRO A 49 -10.85 2.29 -4.28
CA PRO A 49 -10.73 2.55 -2.84
C PRO A 49 -12.01 2.34 -2.00
N VAL A 50 -13.15 1.97 -2.57
CA VAL A 50 -14.39 1.71 -1.82
C VAL A 50 -14.18 0.66 -0.71
N GLY A 51 -14.61 1.01 0.51
CA GLY A 51 -14.63 0.10 1.66
C GLY A 51 -13.31 -0.02 2.44
N VAL A 52 -12.27 0.71 2.06
CA VAL A 52 -11.02 0.75 2.84
C VAL A 52 -11.27 1.40 4.20
N PRO A 53 -10.93 0.76 5.34
CA PRO A 53 -11.13 1.33 6.66
C PRO A 53 -10.21 2.52 6.97
N GLU A 54 -10.69 3.44 7.80
CA GLU A 54 -9.83 4.46 8.41
C GLU A 54 -8.76 3.81 9.30
N GLY A 55 -7.57 4.40 9.32
CA GLY A 55 -6.40 3.89 10.05
C GLY A 55 -5.62 2.80 9.31
N SER A 56 -6.16 2.22 8.25
CA SER A 56 -5.44 1.24 7.42
C SER A 56 -4.30 1.89 6.62
N ILE A 57 -3.36 1.04 6.19
CA ILE A 57 -2.34 1.44 5.22
C ILE A 57 -2.86 1.19 3.82
N MET A 58 -2.71 2.19 2.96
CA MET A 58 -2.98 2.10 1.53
C MET A 58 -1.65 2.32 0.80
N ALA A 59 -1.32 1.42 -0.13
CA ALA A 59 -0.20 1.53 -1.04
C ALA A 59 -0.75 1.75 -2.45
N THR A 60 -0.36 2.85 -3.09
CA THR A 60 -0.77 3.17 -4.46
C THR A 60 0.40 2.91 -5.41
N ILE A 61 0.14 2.12 -6.44
CA ILE A 61 1.12 1.83 -7.49
C ILE A 61 1.28 3.06 -8.39
N TRP A 62 2.52 3.51 -8.53
CA TRP A 62 2.97 4.42 -9.59
C TRP A 62 4.01 3.68 -10.45
N PRO A 63 4.28 4.12 -11.70
CA PRO A 63 5.17 3.39 -12.61
C PRO A 63 6.56 3.02 -12.07
N HIS A 64 7.08 3.73 -11.06
CA HIS A 64 8.43 3.55 -10.54
C HIS A 64 8.51 3.38 -9.01
N TYR A 65 7.39 3.46 -8.30
CA TYR A 65 7.38 3.39 -6.84
C TYR A 65 5.98 3.09 -6.29
N LEU A 66 5.94 2.66 -5.02
CA LEU A 66 4.72 2.62 -4.21
C LEU A 66 4.63 3.86 -3.34
N SER A 67 3.51 4.58 -3.43
CA SER A 67 3.18 5.63 -2.46
C SER A 67 2.44 4.99 -1.28
N VAL A 68 3.07 4.98 -0.11
CA VAL A 68 2.48 4.42 1.11
C VAL A 68 1.85 5.54 1.93
N ALA A 69 0.58 5.40 2.27
CA ALA A 69 -0.19 6.38 3.01
C ALA A 69 -1.02 5.72 4.12
N LYS A 70 -1.38 6.50 5.14
CA LYS A 70 -2.33 6.07 6.18
C LYS A 70 -3.68 6.71 5.93
N VAL A 71 -4.73 5.89 5.77
CA VAL A 71 -6.09 6.38 5.59
C VAL A 71 -6.52 7.14 6.82
N LYS A 72 -6.82 8.42 6.65
CA LYS A 72 -7.28 9.30 7.75
C LYS A 72 -8.78 9.52 7.71
N ARG A 73 -9.36 9.54 6.51
CA ARG A 73 -10.79 9.75 6.34
C ARG A 73 -11.32 9.09 5.07
N VAL A 74 -12.51 8.53 5.15
CA VAL A 74 -13.25 8.04 3.99
C VAL A 74 -14.59 8.76 3.89
N ARG A 75 -14.91 9.27 2.70
CA ARG A 75 -16.18 9.96 2.44
C ARG A 75 -16.64 9.72 1.02
N GLU A 76 -17.81 9.10 0.87
CA GLU A 76 -18.50 8.97 -0.44
C GLU A 76 -17.58 8.41 -1.55
N GLY A 77 -16.80 7.36 -1.26
CA GLY A 77 -15.84 6.74 -2.20
C GLY A 77 -14.52 7.48 -2.35
N SER A 78 -14.37 8.67 -1.76
CA SER A 78 -13.09 9.39 -1.70
C SER A 78 -12.30 9.01 -0.44
N ILE A 79 -10.98 8.88 -0.59
CA ILE A 79 -10.04 8.65 0.51
C ILE A 79 -9.14 9.86 0.69
N TYR A 80 -9.05 10.34 1.93
CA TYR A 80 -7.98 11.23 2.36
C TYR A 80 -6.94 10.40 3.13
N ALA A 81 -5.75 10.25 2.54
CA ALA A 81 -4.65 9.51 3.11
C ALA A 81 -3.34 10.29 2.95
N PRO A 82 -2.87 10.99 4.00
CA PRO A 82 -1.54 11.60 3.99
C PRO A 82 -0.46 10.55 3.73
N GLN A 83 0.41 10.86 2.78
CA GLN A 83 1.56 10.03 2.45
C GLN A 83 2.51 9.93 3.65
N LEU A 84 3.06 8.74 3.84
CA LEU A 84 4.11 8.47 4.81
C LEU A 84 5.48 8.45 4.13
N PHE A 85 5.62 7.64 3.07
CA PHE A 85 6.87 7.47 2.34
C PHE A 85 6.64 6.77 0.99
N ASN A 86 7.73 6.58 0.23
CA ASN A 86 7.74 5.79 -1.00
C ASN A 86 8.61 4.53 -0.85
N ILE A 87 8.21 3.46 -1.52
CA ILE A 87 9.06 2.27 -1.74
C ILE A 87 9.44 2.26 -3.23
N GLN A 88 10.73 2.25 -3.54
CA GLN A 88 11.23 2.22 -4.91
C GLN A 88 11.23 0.77 -5.45
N PHE A 89 11.06 0.59 -6.76
CA PHE A 89 11.20 -0.72 -7.41
C PHE A 89 12.67 -1.09 -7.63
#